data_AF-S8ARM4-F1
#
_entry.id   AF-S8ARM4-F1
#
_cell.length_a   1.000
_cell.length_b   1.000
_cell.length_c   1.000
_cell.angle_alpha   90.00
_cell.angle_beta   90.00
_cell.angle_gamma   90.00
#
_symmetry.space_group_name_H-M   'P 1'
#
loop_
_entity.id
_entity.type
_entity.pdbx_description
1 polymer ?
#
loop_
_entity_poly.entity_id
_entity_poly.type
_entity_poly.pdbx_seq_one_letter_code
_entity_poly.pdbx_strand_id
1 'polypeptide(L)'
;MHSKLIVSAFVAIVAMAPAVSAHGLILKATGDAGSASSKALGVDDSVPRDGTRRNPFQTDTTRFANQRTVDAANGCGSTIKGGKNDIATFQGTMAQVSAGGTVSMTLHQVNADGAGPYTCMVDASGTGNNFVQMQVTTQIPGTRGSNRATQKQDLPLVAQMPAGVQCTGTVGGQNNVCMVRCQNNARAGPFGGCVPVQMVGANGGGNQVGGGNQNTGNQNTGNQNTGNQNGGNTGTNGTTLQGIAGRRFRRGVKVIL
;
A
#
# COMPACT_ATOMS: atom_id res chain seq x y z
N MET A 1 66.93 -46.74 -11.40
CA MET A 1 65.91 -47.70 -10.94
C MET A 1 65.07 -47.03 -9.85
N HIS A 2 63.77 -46.91 -10.15
CA HIS A 2 62.57 -46.74 -9.31
C HIS A 2 62.45 -45.66 -8.22
N SER A 3 61.83 -44.56 -8.66
CA SER A 3 60.78 -43.78 -7.98
C SER A 3 59.87 -44.59 -7.04
N LYS A 4 59.50 -44.01 -5.89
CA LYS A 4 58.15 -44.11 -5.31
C LYS A 4 57.74 -42.80 -4.62
N LEU A 5 56.88 -42.07 -5.31
CA LEU A 5 55.95 -41.08 -4.79
C LEU A 5 55.14 -41.67 -3.62
N ILE A 6 55.05 -40.94 -2.50
CA ILE A 6 53.96 -41.11 -1.53
C ILE A 6 53.01 -39.93 -1.73
N VAL A 7 51.92 -40.25 -2.43
CA VAL A 7 50.72 -39.42 -2.60
C VAL A 7 49.71 -39.83 -1.53
N SER A 8 48.83 -38.90 -1.18
CA SER A 8 47.50 -39.09 -0.54
C SER A 8 47.46 -38.86 0.98
N ALA A 9 46.50 -38.14 1.56
CA ALA A 9 45.16 -37.78 1.08
C ALA A 9 44.68 -36.47 1.72
N PHE A 10 44.37 -35.45 0.91
CA PHE A 10 43.46 -34.39 1.33
C PHE A 10 42.03 -34.86 1.06
N VAL A 11 41.34 -35.33 2.08
CA VAL A 11 39.90 -35.59 2.03
C VAL A 11 39.20 -34.23 1.99
N ALA A 12 38.84 -33.78 0.78
CA ALA A 12 37.95 -32.65 0.61
C ALA A 12 36.53 -33.08 0.99
N ILE A 13 36.14 -32.84 2.25
CA ILE A 13 34.74 -32.89 2.68
C ILE A 13 34.02 -31.75 1.97
N VAL A 14 33.41 -32.03 0.82
CA VAL A 14 32.45 -31.13 0.19
C VAL A 14 31.21 -31.13 1.08
N ALA A 15 31.12 -30.12 1.95
CA ALA A 15 29.90 -29.84 2.69
C ALA A 15 28.79 -29.56 1.66
N MET A 16 27.93 -30.56 1.42
CA MET A 16 26.65 -30.35 0.76
C MET A 16 25.82 -29.46 1.66
N ALA A 17 25.95 -28.14 1.50
CA ALA A 17 25.04 -27.21 2.12
C ALA A 17 23.64 -27.55 1.57
N PRO A 18 22.67 -27.96 2.40
CA PRO A 18 21.31 -28.11 1.92
C PRO A 18 20.93 -26.77 1.30
N ALA A 19 20.52 -26.79 0.04
CA ALA A 19 19.84 -25.66 -0.57
C ALA A 19 18.52 -25.50 0.19
N VAL A 20 18.57 -24.73 1.27
CA VAL A 20 17.38 -24.40 2.03
C VAL A 20 16.52 -23.57 1.09
N SER A 21 15.34 -24.11 0.80
CA SER A 21 14.39 -23.58 -0.16
C SER A 21 13.50 -22.61 0.59
N ALA A 22 13.85 -21.33 0.70
CA ALA A 22 13.14 -20.32 1.49
C ALA A 22 11.82 -19.89 0.90
N HIS A 23 10.71 -19.95 1.63
CA HIS A 23 9.40 -19.66 1.05
C HIS A 23 8.50 -18.98 2.09
N GLY A 24 8.14 -17.73 1.81
CA GLY A 24 7.20 -16.93 2.58
C GLY A 24 6.42 -16.04 1.62
N LEU A 25 5.12 -15.86 1.86
CA LEU A 25 4.21 -15.16 0.96
C LEU A 25 3.13 -14.40 1.75
N ILE A 26 2.60 -13.34 1.17
CA ILE A 26 1.57 -12.50 1.80
C ILE A 26 0.19 -12.98 1.35
N LEU A 27 -0.51 -13.70 2.21
CA LEU A 27 -1.83 -14.27 1.92
C LEU A 27 -2.94 -13.23 1.96
N LYS A 28 -2.75 -12.16 2.74
CA LYS A 28 -3.72 -11.10 2.92
C LYS A 28 -3.01 -9.80 3.27
N ALA A 29 -3.52 -8.69 2.76
CA ALA A 29 -3.20 -7.36 3.23
C ALA A 29 -4.48 -6.55 3.44
N THR A 30 -4.50 -5.72 4.47
CA THR A 30 -5.52 -4.71 4.74
C THR A 30 -4.80 -3.39 5.00
N GLY A 31 -5.38 -2.27 4.59
CA GLY A 31 -4.88 -0.97 5.02
C GLY A 31 -5.63 -0.46 6.23
N ASP A 32 -5.27 0.73 6.67
CA ASP A 32 -5.91 1.48 7.76
C ASP A 32 -7.23 2.16 7.36
N ALA A 33 -7.59 2.08 6.07
CA ALA A 33 -8.83 2.63 5.55
C ALA A 33 -9.66 1.57 4.82
N GLY A 34 -10.97 1.82 4.74
CA GLY A 34 -11.90 0.89 4.09
C GLY A 34 -11.93 -0.50 4.75
N SER A 35 -12.45 -1.48 4.02
CA SER A 35 -12.56 -2.87 4.49
C SER A 35 -12.13 -3.91 3.46
N ALA A 36 -11.77 -3.48 2.25
CA ALA A 36 -11.27 -4.35 1.22
C ALA A 36 -9.88 -4.88 1.57
N SER A 37 -9.54 -6.06 1.04
CA SER A 37 -8.22 -6.68 1.22
C SER A 37 -7.59 -7.04 -0.12
N SER A 38 -6.26 -7.05 -0.15
CA SER A 38 -5.47 -7.56 -1.27
C SER A 38 -4.83 -8.91 -0.92
N LYS A 39 -4.33 -9.61 -1.94
CA LYS A 39 -3.32 -10.67 -1.79
C LYS A 39 -2.05 -10.27 -2.55
N ALA A 40 -0.93 -10.92 -2.25
CA ALA A 40 0.24 -10.74 -3.11
C ALA A 40 0.01 -11.32 -4.51
N LEU A 41 0.66 -10.72 -5.50
CA LEU A 41 0.73 -11.23 -6.86
C LEU A 41 1.33 -12.64 -6.86
N GLY A 42 0.76 -13.52 -7.69
CA GLY A 42 1.24 -14.89 -7.86
C GLY A 42 0.79 -15.87 -6.78
N VAL A 43 0.12 -15.40 -5.72
CA VAL A 43 -0.48 -16.28 -4.70
C VAL A 43 -1.62 -17.08 -5.30
N ASP A 44 -1.61 -18.39 -5.05
CA ASP A 44 -2.61 -19.32 -5.55
C ASP A 44 -3.24 -20.08 -4.38
N ASP A 45 -4.54 -19.86 -4.16
CA ASP A 45 -5.29 -20.43 -3.04
C ASP A 45 -5.46 -21.97 -3.15
N SER A 46 -5.19 -22.56 -4.32
CA SER A 46 -5.16 -24.03 -4.48
C SER A 46 -3.89 -24.68 -3.93
N VAL A 47 -2.86 -23.90 -3.61
CA VAL A 47 -1.61 -24.41 -3.01
C VAL A 47 -1.82 -24.63 -1.50
N PRO A 48 -1.69 -25.87 -1.00
CA PRO A 48 -1.89 -26.15 0.42
C PRO A 48 -0.77 -25.51 1.27
N ARG A 49 -1.10 -25.19 2.54
CA ARG A 49 -0.26 -24.40 3.47
C ARG A 49 0.19 -25.17 4.71
N ASP A 50 -0.08 -26.47 4.75
CA ASP A 50 0.12 -27.35 5.90
C ASP A 50 1.43 -28.16 5.84
N GLY A 51 2.26 -27.91 4.82
CA GLY A 51 3.54 -28.61 4.61
C GLY A 51 4.72 -27.68 4.31
N THR A 52 5.93 -28.25 4.33
CA THR A 52 7.19 -27.48 4.22
C THR A 52 8.03 -27.87 3.01
N ARG A 53 7.59 -28.83 2.19
CA ARG A 53 8.31 -29.32 1.01
C ARG A 53 8.09 -28.41 -0.20
N ARG A 54 9.00 -28.45 -1.18
CA ARG A 54 8.91 -27.63 -2.40
C ARG A 54 7.58 -27.86 -3.15
N ASN A 55 7.25 -29.10 -3.41
CA ASN A 55 5.99 -29.46 -4.05
C ASN A 55 5.06 -30.10 -3.00
N PRO A 56 3.79 -29.68 -2.91
CA PRO A 56 3.16 -28.53 -3.60
C PRO A 56 3.34 -27.17 -2.87
N PHE A 57 3.72 -27.18 -1.60
CA PHE A 57 3.49 -26.09 -0.63
C PHE A 57 4.20 -24.75 -0.91
N GLN A 58 5.20 -24.75 -1.78
CA GLN A 58 6.07 -23.60 -2.03
C GLN A 58 5.88 -23.02 -3.44
N THR A 59 5.05 -23.65 -4.27
CA THR A 59 5.07 -23.40 -5.73
C THR A 59 4.62 -21.99 -6.12
N ASP A 60 3.90 -21.29 -5.26
CA ASP A 60 3.37 -19.95 -5.49
C ASP A 60 4.04 -18.87 -4.63
N THR A 61 5.12 -19.17 -3.89
CA THR A 61 5.82 -18.10 -3.17
C THR A 61 6.71 -17.33 -4.13
N THR A 62 6.69 -16.01 -3.98
CA THR A 62 7.46 -15.11 -4.84
C THR A 62 8.93 -15.10 -4.45
N ARG A 63 9.80 -15.28 -5.44
CA ARG A 63 11.24 -15.10 -5.31
C ARG A 63 11.69 -13.83 -6.02
N PHE A 64 12.46 -12.99 -5.34
CA PHE A 64 13.09 -11.80 -5.91
C PHE A 64 14.58 -12.02 -6.17
N ALA A 65 14.89 -12.73 -7.26
CA ALA A 65 16.26 -13.16 -7.57
C ALA A 65 17.26 -12.00 -7.58
N ASN A 66 18.28 -12.05 -6.72
CA ASN A 66 19.38 -11.08 -6.63
C ASN A 66 18.98 -9.64 -6.24
N GLN A 67 17.77 -9.41 -5.74
CA GLN A 67 17.28 -8.07 -5.41
C GLN A 67 17.06 -7.92 -3.90
N ARG A 68 18.12 -7.69 -3.12
CA ARG A 68 18.06 -7.72 -1.64
C ARG A 68 17.81 -6.37 -0.97
N THR A 69 18.20 -5.29 -1.63
CA THR A 69 18.07 -3.92 -1.13
C THR A 69 16.90 -3.21 -1.81
N VAL A 70 16.49 -2.07 -1.27
CA VAL A 70 15.48 -1.21 -1.88
C VAL A 70 15.95 -0.72 -3.26
N ASP A 71 17.20 -0.28 -3.36
CA ASP A 71 17.78 0.20 -4.64
C ASP A 71 17.89 -0.89 -5.71
N ALA A 72 18.03 -2.16 -5.30
CA ALA A 72 18.06 -3.28 -6.22
C ALA A 72 16.66 -3.82 -6.56
N ALA A 73 15.61 -3.33 -5.91
CA ALA A 73 14.26 -3.81 -6.11
C ALA A 73 13.72 -3.36 -7.46
N ASN A 74 13.37 -4.33 -8.30
CA ASN A 74 12.78 -4.12 -9.61
C ASN A 74 11.73 -5.20 -9.90
N GLY A 75 10.51 -4.76 -10.18
CA GLY A 75 9.34 -5.59 -10.43
C GLY A 75 8.89 -6.41 -9.22
N CYS A 76 8.09 -7.44 -9.52
CA CYS A 76 7.37 -8.23 -8.51
C CYS A 76 7.79 -9.70 -8.43
N GLY A 77 8.98 -10.03 -8.92
CA GLY A 77 9.55 -11.37 -8.83
C GLY A 77 8.77 -12.42 -9.63
N SER A 78 9.01 -13.69 -9.30
CA SER A 78 8.35 -14.82 -9.96
C SER A 78 8.07 -15.96 -8.99
N THR A 79 7.08 -16.79 -9.32
CA THR A 79 6.75 -18.03 -8.63
C THR A 79 7.08 -19.24 -9.51
N ILE A 80 7.16 -20.44 -8.91
CA ILE A 80 7.41 -21.68 -9.66
C ILE A 80 6.19 -22.03 -10.53
N LYS A 81 4.97 -21.85 -9.99
CA LYS A 81 3.71 -22.22 -10.63
C LYS A 81 3.25 -21.20 -11.66
N GLY A 82 3.31 -19.91 -11.31
CA GLY A 82 2.75 -18.81 -12.11
C GLY A 82 3.77 -18.06 -12.97
N GLY A 83 5.07 -18.35 -12.84
CA GLY A 83 6.12 -17.63 -13.56
C GLY A 83 6.26 -16.18 -13.06
N LYS A 84 6.53 -15.24 -13.97
CA LYS A 84 6.71 -13.82 -13.62
C LYS A 84 5.39 -13.25 -13.07
N ASN A 85 5.47 -12.58 -11.93
CA ASN A 85 4.34 -11.81 -11.40
C ASN A 85 4.18 -10.53 -12.21
N ASP A 86 3.19 -10.51 -13.10
CA ASP A 86 2.84 -9.34 -13.89
C ASP A 86 1.81 -8.49 -13.15
N ILE A 87 2.15 -7.22 -12.94
CA ILE A 87 1.27 -6.25 -12.27
C ILE A 87 0.07 -5.93 -13.17
N ALA A 88 0.28 -5.87 -14.49
CA ALA A 88 -0.77 -5.49 -15.44
C ALA A 88 -1.90 -6.52 -15.50
N THR A 89 -1.63 -7.77 -15.13
CA THR A 89 -2.63 -8.84 -15.10
C THR A 89 -3.37 -8.93 -13.77
N PHE A 90 -3.10 -8.05 -12.81
CA PHE A 90 -3.80 -8.07 -11.53
C PHE A 90 -5.30 -7.86 -11.74
N GLN A 91 -6.08 -8.76 -11.15
CA GLN A 91 -7.52 -8.67 -11.02
C GLN A 91 -7.89 -8.95 -9.56
N GLY A 92 -8.72 -8.10 -8.96
CA GLY A 92 -9.19 -8.30 -7.60
C GLY A 92 -9.42 -7.01 -6.83
N THR A 93 -9.84 -7.17 -5.57
CA THR A 93 -9.99 -6.06 -4.64
C THR A 93 -8.64 -5.61 -4.11
N MET A 94 -8.53 -4.33 -3.75
CA MET A 94 -7.32 -3.78 -3.15
C MET A 94 -7.58 -3.30 -1.73
N ALA A 95 -6.63 -3.59 -0.84
CA ALA A 95 -6.50 -2.95 0.46
C ALA A 95 -6.46 -1.44 0.28
N GLN A 96 -7.27 -0.74 1.07
CA GLN A 96 -7.37 0.71 1.04
C GLN A 96 -6.52 1.33 2.14
N VAL A 97 -5.65 2.27 1.79
CA VAL A 97 -4.70 2.89 2.73
C VAL A 97 -4.83 4.40 2.68
N SER A 98 -4.69 5.07 3.83
CA SER A 98 -4.61 6.53 3.86
C SER A 98 -3.19 7.02 3.49
N ALA A 99 -3.05 8.31 3.15
CA ALA A 99 -1.72 8.91 2.96
C ALA A 99 -0.95 8.88 4.29
N GLY A 100 0.22 8.25 4.30
CA GLY A 100 0.93 7.99 5.55
C GLY A 100 0.19 7.02 6.48
N GLY A 101 -0.65 6.14 5.94
CA GLY A 101 -1.34 5.07 6.67
C GLY A 101 -0.56 3.76 6.74
N THR A 102 -1.10 2.77 7.45
CA THR A 102 -0.47 1.45 7.63
C THR A 102 -1.04 0.39 6.69
N VAL A 103 -0.17 -0.49 6.20
CA VAL A 103 -0.55 -1.74 5.54
C VAL A 103 -0.24 -2.90 6.50
N SER A 104 -1.28 -3.61 6.93
CA SER A 104 -1.20 -4.80 7.77
C SER A 104 -1.32 -6.05 6.91
N MET A 105 -0.38 -6.97 7.05
CA MET A 105 -0.24 -8.16 6.23
C MET A 105 -0.23 -9.43 7.06
N THR A 106 -0.84 -10.48 6.52
CA THR A 106 -0.70 -11.85 6.99
C THR A 106 0.35 -12.53 6.11
N LEU A 107 1.55 -12.70 6.64
CA LEU A 107 2.61 -13.46 6.00
C LEU A 107 2.50 -14.92 6.42
N HIS A 108 2.34 -15.80 5.45
CA HIS A 108 2.50 -17.23 5.68
C HIS A 108 3.97 -17.62 5.50
N GLN A 109 4.58 -18.18 6.54
CA GLN A 109 5.91 -18.76 6.45
C GLN A 109 5.80 -20.24 6.12
N VAL A 110 6.13 -20.66 4.90
CA VAL A 110 6.00 -22.07 4.49
C VAL A 110 7.03 -22.94 5.22
N ASN A 111 8.29 -22.52 5.23
CA ASN A 111 9.37 -23.26 5.86
C ASN A 111 10.44 -22.34 6.47
N ALA A 112 11.59 -22.90 6.88
CA ALA A 112 12.49 -22.25 7.82
C ALA A 112 12.86 -20.84 7.36
N ASP A 113 13.14 -20.71 6.08
CA ASP A 113 13.82 -19.60 5.48
C ASP A 113 12.86 -18.62 4.77
N GLY A 114 11.54 -18.79 4.98
CA GLY A 114 10.52 -17.76 4.75
C GLY A 114 10.31 -16.82 5.94
N ALA A 115 11.19 -16.86 6.94
CA ALA A 115 11.09 -16.04 8.15
C ALA A 115 11.70 -14.65 7.94
N GLY A 116 11.75 -13.85 9.01
CA GLY A 116 12.26 -12.49 8.95
C GLY A 116 13.79 -12.33 9.17
N PRO A 117 14.28 -11.08 9.19
CA PRO A 117 13.49 -9.86 9.04
C PRO A 117 13.08 -9.59 7.59
N TYR A 118 11.92 -8.94 7.44
CA TYR A 118 11.40 -8.40 6.18
C TYR A 118 11.72 -6.92 6.04
N THR A 119 12.14 -6.53 4.84
CA THR A 119 12.15 -5.15 4.36
C THR A 119 10.92 -4.92 3.51
N CYS A 120 10.14 -3.89 3.83
CA CYS A 120 9.01 -3.43 3.03
C CYS A 120 9.34 -2.12 2.34
N MET A 121 8.78 -1.93 1.15
CA MET A 121 8.98 -0.77 0.29
C MET A 121 7.77 -0.58 -0.60
N VAL A 122 7.60 0.64 -1.13
CA VAL A 122 6.44 0.99 -1.95
C VAL A 122 6.87 1.74 -3.21
N ASP A 123 6.29 1.38 -4.34
CA ASP A 123 6.37 2.11 -5.59
C ASP A 123 5.08 2.91 -5.80
N ALA A 124 5.23 4.24 -5.81
CA ALA A 124 4.11 5.19 -5.92
C ALA A 124 3.36 5.09 -7.26
N SER A 125 4.08 4.72 -8.33
CA SER A 125 3.52 4.61 -9.68
C SER A 125 2.69 3.34 -9.90
N GLY A 126 2.71 2.40 -8.95
CA GLY A 126 2.11 1.08 -9.08
C GLY A 126 2.80 0.17 -10.10
N THR A 127 3.85 0.62 -10.80
CA THR A 127 4.55 -0.15 -11.85
C THR A 127 5.66 -1.05 -11.32
N GLY A 128 6.04 -0.88 -10.05
CA GLY A 128 7.07 -1.69 -9.38
C GLY A 128 8.49 -1.40 -9.86
N ASN A 129 8.78 -0.16 -10.29
CA ASN A 129 10.09 0.21 -10.83
C ASN A 129 10.90 1.13 -9.91
N ASN A 130 10.24 1.90 -9.04
CA ASN A 130 10.86 2.92 -8.19
C ASN A 130 10.37 2.77 -6.75
N PHE A 131 11.04 1.90 -6.00
CA PHE A 131 10.66 1.62 -4.62
C PHE A 131 11.31 2.59 -3.64
N VAL A 132 10.52 3.05 -2.67
CA VAL A 132 11.00 3.76 -1.49
C VAL A 132 10.70 2.94 -0.23
N GLN A 133 11.60 2.97 0.75
CA GLN A 133 11.49 2.13 1.94
C GLN A 133 10.28 2.51 2.80
N MET A 134 9.53 1.51 3.25
CA MET A 134 8.49 1.63 4.29
C MET A 134 9.07 1.30 5.67
N GLN A 135 8.57 1.95 6.71
CA GLN A 135 8.93 1.57 8.08
C GLN A 135 8.16 0.31 8.47
N VAL A 136 8.85 -0.78 8.80
CA VAL A 136 8.22 -1.99 9.34
C VAL A 136 8.04 -1.84 10.85
N THR A 137 6.78 -1.82 11.30
CA THR A 137 6.40 -1.60 12.71
C THR A 137 6.08 -2.89 13.46
N THR A 138 5.68 -3.94 12.75
CA THR A 138 5.58 -5.31 13.29
C THR A 138 6.37 -6.24 12.39
N GLN A 139 7.33 -6.96 12.96
CA GLN A 139 8.30 -7.76 12.22
C GLN A 139 8.07 -9.25 12.42
N ILE A 140 8.41 -10.03 11.38
CA ILE A 140 8.41 -11.47 11.39
C ILE A 140 9.65 -11.97 12.15
N PRO A 141 9.50 -12.87 13.14
CA PRO A 141 10.62 -13.39 13.90
C PRO A 141 11.55 -14.20 13.00
N GLY A 142 12.86 -13.98 13.13
CA GLY A 142 13.87 -14.75 12.40
C GLY A 142 15.21 -14.05 12.35
N THR A 143 16.23 -14.79 11.91
CA THR A 143 17.57 -14.26 11.68
C THR A 143 18.03 -14.64 10.29
N ARG A 144 18.41 -13.64 9.48
CA ARG A 144 18.83 -13.82 8.08
C ARG A 144 17.81 -14.60 7.24
N GLY A 145 16.53 -14.32 7.50
CA GLY A 145 15.40 -14.94 6.80
C GLY A 145 14.99 -16.28 7.39
N SER A 146 15.64 -16.77 8.46
CA SER A 146 15.46 -18.13 8.96
C SER A 146 14.89 -18.21 10.38
N ASN A 147 13.88 -19.07 10.57
CA ASN A 147 13.31 -19.49 11.84
C ASN A 147 12.57 -20.82 11.67
N ARG A 148 12.95 -21.87 12.41
CA ARG A 148 12.27 -23.17 12.33
C ARG A 148 11.02 -23.27 13.21
N ALA A 149 10.89 -22.41 14.22
CA ALA A 149 9.79 -22.48 15.19
C ALA A 149 8.45 -22.02 14.60
N THR A 150 8.50 -21.19 13.57
CA THR A 150 7.33 -20.52 12.97
C THR A 150 6.96 -21.05 11.58
N GLN A 151 7.45 -22.24 11.22
CA GLN A 151 7.10 -22.87 9.95
C GLN A 151 5.61 -23.24 9.90
N LYS A 152 5.00 -23.04 8.73
CA LYS A 152 3.58 -23.26 8.44
C LYS A 152 2.65 -22.38 9.28
N GLN A 153 3.14 -21.24 9.75
CA GLN A 153 2.36 -20.29 10.53
C GLN A 153 2.08 -19.04 9.72
N ASP A 154 0.91 -18.46 10.00
CA ASP A 154 0.52 -17.14 9.58
C ASP A 154 0.96 -16.14 10.65
N LEU A 155 1.73 -15.14 10.23
CA LEU A 155 2.42 -14.21 11.11
C LEU A 155 2.10 -12.77 10.68
N PRO A 156 1.90 -11.85 11.64
CA PRO A 156 1.62 -10.46 11.33
C PRO A 156 2.89 -9.74 10.86
N LEU A 157 2.78 -9.04 9.72
CA LEU A 157 3.77 -8.09 9.22
C LEU A 157 3.06 -6.75 9.02
N VAL A 158 3.54 -5.66 9.62
CA VAL A 158 2.91 -4.35 9.48
C VAL A 158 3.95 -3.35 8.99
N ALA A 159 3.62 -2.62 7.93
CA ALA A 159 4.48 -1.61 7.34
C ALA A 159 3.72 -0.29 7.16
N GLN A 160 4.40 0.80 7.48
CA GLN A 160 3.89 2.16 7.44
C GLN A 160 4.28 2.84 6.11
N MET A 161 3.31 3.40 5.40
CA MET A 161 3.55 4.19 4.20
C MET A 161 4.44 5.39 4.54
N PRO A 162 5.46 5.72 3.71
CA PRO A 162 6.30 6.88 3.97
C PRO A 162 5.50 8.17 3.82
N ALA A 163 5.85 9.19 4.61
CA ALA A 163 5.21 10.49 4.53
C ALA A 163 5.37 11.10 3.12
N GLY A 164 4.29 11.69 2.59
CA GLY A 164 4.28 12.36 1.29
C GLY A 164 4.22 11.44 0.06
N VAL A 165 4.27 10.11 0.23
CA VAL A 165 4.03 9.18 -0.87
C VAL A 165 2.56 9.23 -1.27
N GLN A 166 2.30 9.55 -2.53
CA GLN A 166 0.98 9.52 -3.14
C GLN A 166 0.93 8.45 -4.21
N CYS A 167 -0.08 7.57 -4.17
CA CYS A 167 -0.26 6.55 -5.20
C CYS A 167 -0.82 7.18 -6.47
N THR A 168 -0.16 6.95 -7.60
CA THR A 168 -0.53 7.51 -8.91
C THR A 168 -0.80 6.45 -9.97
N GLY A 169 -0.56 5.18 -9.64
CA GLY A 169 -0.74 4.07 -10.57
C GLY A 169 -2.19 3.76 -10.90
N THR A 170 -2.37 3.10 -12.04
CA THR A 170 -3.62 2.46 -12.44
C THR A 170 -3.36 0.97 -12.66
N VAL A 171 -4.05 0.11 -11.92
CA VAL A 171 -3.89 -1.36 -11.98
C VAL A 171 -5.27 -2.00 -11.84
N GLY A 172 -5.60 -3.00 -12.67
CA GLY A 172 -6.91 -3.68 -12.62
C GLY A 172 -8.11 -2.74 -12.77
N GLY A 173 -7.94 -1.62 -13.51
CA GLY A 173 -8.96 -0.58 -13.67
C GLY A 173 -9.16 0.35 -12.47
N GLN A 174 -8.40 0.18 -11.39
CA GLN A 174 -8.45 1.04 -10.20
C GLN A 174 -7.36 2.11 -10.28
N ASN A 175 -7.71 3.34 -9.93
CA ASN A 175 -6.77 4.47 -9.83
C ASN A 175 -6.20 4.60 -8.40
N ASN A 176 -5.16 5.42 -8.28
CA ASN A 176 -4.44 5.70 -7.03
C ASN A 176 -3.83 4.43 -6.42
N VAL A 177 -3.22 3.59 -7.26
CA VAL A 177 -2.64 2.33 -6.84
C VAL A 177 -1.13 2.47 -6.63
N CYS A 178 -0.66 2.05 -5.47
CA CYS A 178 0.75 1.79 -5.21
C CYS A 178 1.02 0.29 -5.25
N MET A 179 2.28 -0.07 -5.50
CA MET A 179 2.75 -1.43 -5.35
C MET A 179 3.61 -1.56 -4.09
N VAL A 180 3.10 -2.23 -3.06
CA VAL A 180 3.86 -2.54 -1.85
C VAL A 180 4.62 -3.84 -2.07
N ARG A 181 5.92 -3.85 -1.85
CA ARG A 181 6.74 -5.05 -1.88
C ARG A 181 7.35 -5.28 -0.51
N CYS A 182 7.18 -6.48 0.03
CA CYS A 182 7.91 -6.92 1.21
C CYS A 182 8.68 -8.18 0.89
N GLN A 183 9.91 -8.24 1.37
CA GLN A 183 10.81 -9.36 1.14
C GLN A 183 11.74 -9.59 2.33
N ASN A 184 12.10 -10.84 2.60
CA ASN A 184 13.11 -11.16 3.60
C ASN A 184 14.54 -11.10 3.04
N ASN A 185 15.53 -11.40 3.87
CA ASN A 185 16.95 -11.41 3.50
C ASN A 185 17.53 -12.83 3.34
N ALA A 186 16.70 -13.85 3.08
CA ALA A 186 17.15 -15.24 2.97
C ALA A 186 18.15 -15.46 1.82
N ARG A 187 19.12 -16.37 2.01
CA ARG A 187 20.24 -16.56 1.06
C ARG A 187 19.79 -17.12 -0.29
N ALA A 188 18.84 -18.07 -0.32
CA ALA A 188 18.33 -18.67 -1.56
C ALA A 188 17.57 -17.67 -2.48
N GLY A 189 17.27 -16.51 -1.94
CA GLY A 189 16.57 -15.40 -2.57
C GLY A 189 15.82 -14.64 -1.46
N PRO A 190 15.59 -13.34 -1.61
CA PRO A 190 14.50 -12.70 -0.88
C PRO A 190 13.16 -13.33 -1.30
N PHE A 191 12.34 -13.67 -0.31
CA PHE A 191 10.98 -14.18 -0.50
C PHE A 191 9.97 -13.27 0.18
N GLY A 192 8.76 -13.22 -0.38
CA GLY A 192 7.67 -12.40 0.13
C GLY A 192 6.61 -12.19 -0.93
N GLY A 193 6.32 -10.94 -1.27
CA GLY A 193 5.34 -10.63 -2.31
C GLY A 193 5.22 -9.15 -2.63
N CYS A 194 4.61 -8.90 -3.79
CA CYS A 194 4.09 -7.58 -4.18
C CYS A 194 2.58 -7.55 -3.96
N VAL A 195 2.08 -6.52 -3.30
CA VAL A 195 0.68 -6.34 -2.95
C VAL A 195 0.24 -4.99 -3.51
N PRO A 196 -0.73 -4.95 -4.44
CA PRO A 196 -1.33 -3.69 -4.86
C PRO A 196 -2.19 -3.13 -3.72
N VAL A 197 -2.04 -1.85 -3.43
CA VAL A 197 -2.86 -1.12 -2.46
C VAL A 197 -3.42 0.14 -3.11
N GLN A 198 -4.66 0.47 -2.81
CA GLN A 198 -5.31 1.67 -3.31
C GLN A 198 -5.26 2.75 -2.22
N MET A 199 -4.71 3.91 -2.54
CA MET A 199 -4.76 5.04 -1.63
C MET A 199 -6.10 5.74 -1.71
N VAL A 200 -6.75 5.89 -0.56
CA VAL A 200 -7.99 6.64 -0.42
C VAL A 200 -7.71 8.02 0.18
N GLY A 201 -8.47 9.03 -0.24
CA GLY A 201 -8.26 10.41 0.23
C GLY A 201 -7.02 11.12 -0.32
N ALA A 202 -6.30 10.53 -1.29
CA ALA A 202 -5.35 11.28 -2.11
C ALA A 202 -6.11 12.38 -2.86
N ASN A 203 -5.64 13.63 -2.79
CA ASN A 203 -6.23 14.77 -3.49
C ASN A 203 -6.56 14.38 -4.93
N GLY A 204 -7.86 14.29 -5.21
CA GLY A 204 -8.39 13.63 -6.39
C GLY A 204 -7.90 14.27 -7.68
N GLY A 205 -7.11 13.52 -8.43
CA GLY A 205 -6.83 13.75 -9.84
C GLY A 205 -7.56 12.73 -10.71
N GLY A 206 -8.86 12.90 -10.91
CA GLY A 206 -9.61 12.38 -12.06
C GLY A 206 -10.30 11.02 -11.92
N ASN A 207 -11.62 11.01 -11.65
CA ASN A 207 -12.67 10.95 -12.69
C ASN A 207 -14.04 11.15 -12.03
N GLN A 208 -14.49 12.40 -11.95
CA GLN A 208 -15.92 12.71 -11.77
C GLN A 208 -16.60 12.37 -13.09
N VAL A 209 -17.21 11.19 -13.17
CA VAL A 209 -18.23 10.93 -14.19
C VAL A 209 -19.42 11.79 -13.81
N GLY A 210 -19.69 12.82 -14.60
CA GLY A 210 -20.86 13.68 -14.45
C GLY A 210 -22.14 12.85 -14.40
N GLY A 211 -23.00 13.15 -13.43
CA GLY A 211 -24.28 12.49 -13.28
C GLY A 211 -25.18 13.18 -12.25
N GLY A 212 -25.98 14.14 -12.72
CA GLY A 212 -27.31 14.41 -12.16
C GLY A 212 -27.40 15.50 -11.10
N ASN A 213 -27.86 16.67 -11.53
CA ASN A 213 -28.53 17.66 -10.69
C ASN A 213 -29.73 17.01 -9.98
N GLN A 214 -29.61 16.74 -8.68
CA GLN A 214 -30.73 16.27 -7.85
C GLN A 214 -31.57 17.47 -7.42
N ASN A 215 -32.43 17.91 -8.34
CA ASN A 215 -33.64 18.64 -8.00
C ASN A 215 -34.62 17.65 -7.34
N THR A 216 -34.70 17.66 -6.01
CA THR A 216 -35.82 17.04 -5.29
C THR A 216 -36.83 18.12 -4.97
N GLY A 217 -37.84 18.21 -5.84
CA GLY A 217 -38.99 19.07 -5.64
C GLY A 217 -39.81 18.64 -4.43
N ASN A 218 -40.23 19.62 -3.64
CA ASN A 218 -41.45 19.50 -2.86
C ASN A 218 -42.50 20.42 -3.50
N GLN A 219 -43.56 19.82 -4.01
CA GLN A 219 -44.70 20.55 -4.54
C GLN A 219 -45.55 21.07 -3.39
N ASN A 220 -45.90 22.36 -3.45
CA ASN A 220 -47.21 22.76 -2.98
C ASN A 220 -47.75 23.89 -3.87
N THR A 221 -48.71 23.52 -4.70
CA THR A 221 -49.49 24.38 -5.58
C THR A 221 -50.58 25.07 -4.76
N GLY A 222 -50.43 26.39 -4.57
CA GLY A 222 -51.47 27.28 -4.05
C GLY A 222 -51.59 28.50 -4.95
N ASN A 223 -52.40 28.36 -6.00
CA ASN A 223 -52.86 29.42 -6.89
C ASN A 223 -53.66 30.48 -6.10
N GLN A 224 -53.43 31.79 -6.32
CA GLN A 224 -54.47 32.82 -6.52
C GLN A 224 -53.90 34.09 -7.21
N ASN A 225 -54.24 34.19 -8.49
CA ASN A 225 -54.92 35.28 -9.20
C ASN A 225 -54.53 36.77 -9.03
N THR A 226 -54.54 37.43 -10.18
CA THR A 226 -54.34 38.85 -10.48
C THR A 226 -55.45 39.77 -9.93
N GLY A 227 -55.09 41.00 -9.58
CA GLY A 227 -56.05 42.05 -9.20
C GLY A 227 -55.41 43.43 -9.09
N ASN A 228 -55.81 44.32 -10.01
CA ASN A 228 -55.45 45.73 -10.14
C ASN A 228 -56.30 46.62 -9.18
N GLN A 229 -55.91 47.89 -9.07
CA GLN A 229 -56.59 49.08 -8.51
C GLN A 229 -56.31 49.40 -7.02
N ASN A 230 -56.34 50.63 -6.53
CA ASN A 230 -56.16 52.03 -6.98
C ASN A 230 -56.36 52.87 -5.69
N GLY A 231 -55.76 54.06 -5.62
CA GLY A 231 -55.99 55.08 -4.58
C GLY A 231 -54.95 55.06 -3.46
N GLY A 232 -54.31 56.15 -3.05
CA GLY A 232 -54.53 57.55 -3.32
C GLY A 232 -54.06 58.36 -2.10
N ASN A 233 -53.40 59.48 -2.39
CA ASN A 233 -53.28 60.68 -1.55
C ASN A 233 -52.06 60.93 -0.63
N THR A 234 -51.33 61.98 -1.06
CA THR A 234 -50.86 63.18 -0.33
C THR A 234 -49.71 63.14 0.67
N GLY A 235 -48.76 64.08 0.42
CA GLY A 235 -48.11 64.89 1.46
C GLY A 235 -46.58 64.82 1.44
N THR A 236 -45.90 65.62 0.60
CA THR A 236 -45.24 66.92 0.92
C THR A 236 -43.84 66.85 1.53
N ASN A 237 -42.90 67.52 0.83
CA ASN A 237 -41.75 68.33 1.27
C ASN A 237 -40.93 67.84 2.49
N GLY A 238 -39.61 67.65 2.44
CA GLY A 238 -38.56 68.23 1.60
C GLY A 238 -37.32 68.44 2.48
N THR A 239 -36.14 68.66 1.86
CA THR A 239 -34.95 69.37 2.41
C THR A 239 -34.24 68.75 3.65
N THR A 240 -32.91 68.65 3.82
CA THR A 240 -31.69 69.00 3.08
C THR A 240 -30.45 68.44 3.84
N LEU A 241 -29.30 68.36 3.16
CA LEU A 241 -27.90 68.59 3.63
C LEU A 241 -27.29 67.62 4.66
N GLN A 242 -26.26 66.84 4.31
CA GLN A 242 -24.83 67.19 4.15
C GLN A 242 -24.13 67.69 5.43
N GLY A 243 -23.15 66.86 5.87
CA GLY A 243 -21.85 67.29 6.39
C GLY A 243 -21.75 67.52 7.90
N ILE A 244 -20.78 66.87 8.56
CA ILE A 244 -19.64 67.52 9.25
C ILE A 244 -18.71 66.46 9.88
N ALA A 245 -17.43 66.82 9.82
CA ALA A 245 -16.20 66.16 10.22
C ALA A 245 -16.11 65.54 11.63
N GLY A 246 -15.30 64.47 11.69
CA GLY A 246 -14.05 64.46 12.45
C GLY A 246 -14.10 64.14 13.94
N ARG A 247 -13.35 63.09 14.34
CA ARG A 247 -12.37 63.17 15.44
C ARG A 247 -11.54 61.88 15.57
N ARG A 248 -10.22 62.05 15.48
CA ARG A 248 -9.20 61.11 15.99
C ARG A 248 -9.27 61.07 17.51
N PHE A 249 -9.14 59.90 18.12
CA PHE A 249 -8.58 59.79 19.47
C PHE A 249 -7.69 58.55 19.58
N ARG A 250 -6.41 58.80 19.88
CA ARG A 250 -5.44 57.80 20.35
C ARG A 250 -5.71 57.54 21.83
N ARG A 251 -5.53 56.31 22.30
CA ARG A 251 -4.84 56.01 23.57
C ARG A 251 -4.62 54.51 23.73
N GLY A 252 -3.36 54.13 23.92
CA GLY A 252 -2.98 52.79 24.35
C GLY A 252 -3.12 52.63 25.85
N VAL A 253 -3.18 51.38 26.29
CA VAL A 253 -2.89 50.96 27.66
C VAL A 253 -2.08 49.66 27.59
N LYS A 254 -0.92 49.72 28.26
CA LYS A 254 0.00 48.65 28.64
C LYS A 254 -0.33 48.32 30.11
N VAL A 255 -0.07 47.07 30.56
CA VAL A 255 0.34 46.62 31.93
C VAL A 255 -0.15 45.18 32.16
N ILE A 256 0.72 44.17 32.08
CA ILE A 256 1.47 43.46 33.16
C ILE A 256 0.60 42.48 33.96
N LEU A 257 0.82 41.17 33.78
CA LEU A 257 1.59 40.29 34.66
C LEU A 257 2.08 39.07 33.85
#